data_AF-A0A2N2XV67-F1
#
_entry.id   AF-A0A2N2XV67-F1
#
_cell.length_a   1.000
_cell.length_b   1.000
_cell.length_c   1.000
_cell.angle_alpha   90.00
_cell.angle_beta   90.00
_cell.angle_gamma   90.00
#
_symmetry.space_group_name_H-M   'P 1'
#
loop_
_entity.id
_entity.type
_entity.pdbx_description
1 polymer ?
#
loop_
_entity_poly.entity_id
_entity_poly.type
_entity_poly.pdbx_seq_one_letter_code
_entity_poly.pdbx_strand_id
1 'polypeptide(L)'
;MKIKTWLLIAFVVISIQSKLYSQTSGNYVILTTLSDTTDAYYDAVRIIRDYRNAEVITYNPANVNAVLTSLTIAQPRYVAIVLKPIELDINLVRRILIMSTNLDSDPFSDFSYGFITGATAQDAVDFVNNIIYAETNHIEDYPLNVGGYAASSLNFVYPANGDYMQYLNPPSANCIYMETNDNNSGHDFFMNNTGYMQYNKVLDIGHNGDPHMLWLFEGGNTDPVPAVWNYDPAKIEDPAYVRVGLSSYDIATLDLYPAVAFNGACHSGEPKKVMIEGDIAATFGDTQGYVQFYTMSDTFSFALAILKTGITGYFAPCGANNANDQGEDMYNAFLYNEPLGDIHKRSNDGVVMGFLGNRPNLKIYTQGEYFYGCDVLLSGNFNPANYSGACYMLGGKANRIYFGDPLFNPYQNNHSTQLNLASAAIDSVNETTLNINLTYYKPDASVAYFPAWDKFHFGNTRIYLPVDLPEYCQQITGFSVLSASGAYDLVIHAEEDFDSKKILHIEVDIPNDMYDEIDYDISFQVNYLNTVGNPVSMINDDPGLSVFPNPGNGDFNLLFDAENVNDFTLRVVNTLGQVKYSEDVKKANKSVVLPLNLSELAKGVYQLQLIYNDKTMQKTIIVGEH
;
A
#
# COMPACT_ATOMS: atom_id res chain seq x y z
N MET A 1 -55.49 49.34 -32.48
CA MET A 1 -55.51 47.90 -32.82
C MET A 1 -54.08 47.39 -32.64
N LYS A 2 -53.77 46.87 -31.45
CA LYS A 2 -52.39 46.56 -31.02
C LYS A 2 -52.21 45.04 -30.92
N ILE A 3 -51.26 44.57 -31.71
CA ILE A 3 -50.75 43.21 -31.81
C ILE A 3 -50.17 42.79 -30.46
N LYS A 4 -50.62 41.65 -29.92
CA LYS A 4 -50.02 41.02 -28.74
C LYS A 4 -48.95 40.03 -29.19
N THR A 5 -47.74 40.34 -28.79
CA THR A 5 -46.49 39.60 -28.91
C THR A 5 -46.60 38.22 -28.27
N TRP A 6 -46.23 37.17 -29.01
CA TRP A 6 -45.91 35.86 -28.44
C TRP A 6 -44.41 35.83 -28.15
N LEU A 7 -44.05 35.71 -26.87
CA LEU A 7 -42.67 35.41 -26.45
C LEU A 7 -42.47 33.90 -26.59
N LEU A 8 -41.72 33.50 -27.62
CA LEU A 8 -41.09 32.18 -27.67
C LEU A 8 -39.92 32.21 -26.68
N ILE A 9 -40.05 31.52 -25.54
CA ILE A 9 -38.92 31.19 -24.67
C ILE A 9 -38.28 29.94 -25.27
N ALA A 10 -37.17 30.13 -25.99
CA ALA A 10 -36.30 29.03 -26.38
C ALA A 10 -35.63 28.48 -25.11
N PHE A 11 -36.01 27.27 -24.71
CA PHE A 11 -35.21 26.48 -23.77
C PHE A 11 -33.91 26.10 -24.49
N VAL A 12 -32.84 26.85 -24.22
CA VAL A 12 -31.48 26.37 -24.47
C VAL A 12 -31.24 25.28 -23.45
N VAL A 13 -31.35 24.02 -23.88
CA VAL A 13 -30.76 22.90 -23.14
C VAL A 13 -29.26 23.11 -23.22
N ILE A 14 -28.69 23.76 -22.19
CA ILE A 14 -27.26 23.72 -21.98
C ILE A 14 -26.98 22.28 -21.54
N SER A 15 -26.57 21.45 -22.49
CA SER A 15 -25.90 20.19 -22.19
C SER A 15 -24.62 20.55 -21.43
N ILE A 16 -24.68 20.54 -20.11
CA ILE A 16 -23.48 20.41 -19.29
C ILE A 16 -23.04 18.97 -19.52
N GLN A 17 -22.26 18.74 -20.59
CA GLN A 17 -21.33 17.63 -20.58
C GLN A 17 -20.34 17.97 -19.48
N SER A 18 -20.54 17.41 -18.29
CA SER A 18 -19.43 17.21 -17.37
C SER A 18 -18.39 16.44 -18.16
N LYS A 19 -17.26 17.08 -18.45
CA LYS A 19 -16.03 16.34 -18.72
C LYS A 19 -15.75 15.59 -17.43
N LEU A 20 -16.29 14.37 -17.32
CA LEU A 20 -15.78 13.38 -16.37
C LEU A 20 -14.29 13.27 -16.69
N TYR A 21 -13.47 13.73 -15.75
CA TYR A 21 -12.04 13.52 -15.79
C TYR A 21 -11.82 12.01 -15.70
N SER A 22 -11.70 11.35 -16.85
CA SER A 22 -11.16 10.00 -16.94
C SER A 22 -9.67 10.12 -16.63
N GLN A 23 -9.30 9.93 -15.37
CA GLN A 23 -7.93 9.52 -15.05
C GLN A 23 -7.80 8.06 -15.48
N THR A 24 -7.23 7.81 -16.65
CA THR A 24 -6.69 6.49 -16.98
C THR A 24 -5.27 6.69 -17.49
N SER A 25 -4.29 6.63 -16.58
CA SER A 25 -2.89 6.39 -16.97
C SER A 25 -2.58 4.89 -17.08
N GLY A 26 -3.51 3.99 -16.71
CA GLY A 26 -3.35 2.53 -16.83
C GLY A 26 -4.64 1.80 -17.21
N ASN A 27 -4.51 0.56 -17.70
CA ASN A 27 -5.65 -0.31 -18.02
C ASN A 27 -6.42 -0.68 -16.73
N TYR A 28 -7.71 -0.34 -16.68
CA TYR A 28 -8.57 -0.64 -15.54
C TYR A 28 -9.54 -1.76 -15.90
N VAL A 29 -9.57 -2.82 -15.09
CA VAL A 29 -10.46 -3.97 -15.26
C VAL A 29 -11.38 -4.08 -14.06
N ILE A 30 -12.63 -4.47 -14.31
CA ILE A 30 -13.55 -4.93 -13.28
C ILE A 30 -13.66 -6.44 -13.39
N LEU A 31 -13.30 -7.13 -12.31
CA LEU A 31 -13.44 -8.57 -12.19
C LEU A 31 -14.70 -8.87 -11.38
N THR A 32 -15.63 -9.67 -11.90
CA THR A 32 -16.89 -9.96 -11.19
C THR A 32 -17.38 -11.39 -11.35
N THR A 33 -18.06 -11.92 -10.33
CA THR A 33 -18.78 -13.20 -10.40
C THR A 33 -20.15 -13.07 -11.09
N LEU A 34 -20.63 -11.83 -11.27
CA LEU A 34 -21.97 -11.51 -11.76
C LEU A 34 -22.02 -11.60 -13.29
N SER A 35 -22.51 -12.74 -13.80
CA SER A 35 -22.74 -12.95 -15.23
C SER A 35 -24.12 -12.48 -15.72
N ASP A 36 -25.10 -12.42 -14.82
CA ASP A 36 -26.44 -11.89 -15.10
C ASP A 36 -26.46 -10.38 -14.85
N THR A 37 -26.53 -9.60 -15.92
CA THR A 37 -26.56 -8.13 -15.85
C THR A 37 -27.87 -7.58 -15.28
N THR A 38 -28.87 -8.44 -15.02
CA THR A 38 -30.12 -8.07 -14.34
C THR A 38 -30.06 -8.27 -12.82
N ASP A 39 -29.00 -8.89 -12.30
CA ASP A 39 -28.76 -8.96 -10.86
C ASP A 39 -28.57 -7.54 -10.29
N ALA A 40 -29.24 -7.22 -9.18
CA ALA A 40 -29.18 -5.88 -8.60
C ALA A 40 -27.75 -5.48 -8.21
N TYR A 41 -26.88 -6.42 -7.82
CA TYR A 41 -25.48 -6.11 -7.52
C TYR A 41 -24.69 -5.67 -8.76
N TYR A 42 -25.15 -6.00 -9.97
CA TYR A 42 -24.50 -5.57 -11.21
C TYR A 42 -24.57 -4.05 -11.41
N ASP A 43 -25.43 -3.34 -10.69
CA ASP A 43 -25.45 -1.88 -10.74
C ASP A 43 -24.15 -1.27 -10.21
N ALA A 44 -23.52 -1.86 -9.18
CA ALA A 44 -22.20 -1.43 -8.71
C ALA A 44 -21.13 -1.61 -9.80
N VAL A 45 -21.15 -2.75 -10.52
CA VAL A 45 -20.28 -3.02 -11.69
C VAL A 45 -20.49 -1.95 -12.75
N ARG A 46 -21.75 -1.64 -13.09
CA ARG A 46 -22.09 -0.67 -14.12
C ARG A 46 -21.60 0.73 -13.78
N ILE A 47 -21.79 1.17 -12.54
CA ILE A 47 -21.40 2.51 -12.09
C ILE A 47 -19.88 2.67 -12.15
N ILE A 48 -19.12 1.74 -11.55
CA ILE A 48 -17.65 1.86 -11.54
C ILE A 48 -17.06 1.68 -12.95
N ARG A 49 -17.67 0.82 -13.78
CA ARG A 49 -17.30 0.67 -15.20
C ARG A 49 -17.43 1.98 -15.96
N ASP A 50 -18.58 2.64 -15.82
CA ASP A 50 -18.87 3.86 -16.55
C ASP A 50 -17.99 5.02 -16.05
N TYR A 51 -17.67 5.05 -14.74
CA TYR A 51 -16.77 6.04 -14.16
C TYR A 51 -15.31 5.88 -14.61
N ARG A 52 -14.79 4.64 -14.58
CA ARG A 52 -13.39 4.33 -14.92
C ARG A 52 -13.15 4.00 -16.40
N ASN A 53 -14.20 3.93 -17.22
CA ASN A 53 -14.15 3.42 -18.59
C ASN A 53 -13.48 2.04 -18.66
N ALA A 54 -13.89 1.13 -17.78
CA ALA A 54 -13.24 -0.15 -17.55
C ALA A 54 -13.76 -1.29 -18.43
N GLU A 55 -12.91 -2.28 -18.70
CA GLU A 55 -13.33 -3.59 -19.21
C GLU A 55 -13.94 -4.43 -18.08
N VAL A 56 -15.02 -5.16 -18.34
CA VAL A 56 -15.62 -6.07 -17.35
C VAL A 56 -15.31 -7.52 -17.74
N ILE A 57 -14.64 -8.24 -16.85
CA ILE A 57 -14.30 -9.66 -16.99
C ILE A 57 -15.06 -10.45 -15.93
N THR A 58 -15.80 -11.47 -16.36
CA THR A 58 -16.51 -12.36 -15.43
C THR A 58 -15.67 -13.57 -15.07
N TYR A 59 -15.70 -14.02 -13.81
CA TYR A 59 -14.98 -15.21 -13.34
C TYR A 59 -15.86 -16.15 -12.51
N ASN A 60 -15.38 -17.38 -12.35
CA ASN A 60 -15.96 -18.35 -11.43
C ASN A 60 -15.17 -18.33 -10.11
N PRO A 61 -15.79 -18.03 -8.95
CA PRO A 61 -15.08 -17.98 -7.67
C PRO A 61 -14.52 -19.34 -7.23
N ALA A 62 -15.06 -20.45 -7.75
CA ALA A 62 -14.51 -21.79 -7.52
C ALA A 62 -13.23 -22.08 -8.33
N ASN A 63 -12.95 -21.30 -9.38
CA ASN A 63 -11.77 -21.45 -10.23
C ASN A 63 -11.30 -20.08 -10.73
N VAL A 64 -10.67 -19.29 -9.85
CA VAL A 64 -10.15 -17.95 -10.18
C VAL A 64 -9.11 -18.00 -11.32
N ASN A 65 -8.31 -19.07 -11.40
CA ASN A 65 -7.27 -19.19 -12.42
C ASN A 65 -7.82 -19.28 -13.85
N ALA A 66 -9.12 -19.56 -14.03
CA ALA A 66 -9.75 -19.56 -15.34
C ALA A 66 -9.71 -18.18 -16.03
N VAL A 67 -9.54 -17.08 -15.27
CA VAL A 67 -9.44 -15.73 -15.87
C VAL A 67 -8.04 -15.28 -16.22
N LEU A 68 -6.99 -16.04 -15.87
CA LEU A 68 -5.60 -15.65 -16.13
C LEU A 68 -5.37 -15.29 -17.58
N THR A 69 -5.86 -16.09 -18.54
CA THR A 69 -5.72 -15.78 -19.97
C THR A 69 -6.37 -14.44 -20.35
N SER A 70 -7.52 -14.10 -19.76
CA SER A 70 -8.19 -12.83 -20.05
C SER A 70 -7.45 -11.65 -19.41
N LEU A 71 -6.95 -11.83 -18.18
CA LEU A 71 -6.16 -10.82 -17.49
C LEU A 71 -4.81 -10.57 -18.16
N THR A 72 -4.12 -11.61 -18.64
CA THR A 72 -2.89 -11.47 -19.43
C THR A 72 -3.13 -10.70 -20.73
N ILE A 73 -4.29 -10.87 -21.38
CA ILE A 73 -4.64 -10.10 -22.58
C ILE A 73 -4.96 -8.64 -22.23
N ALA A 74 -5.68 -8.41 -21.13
CA ALA A 74 -6.08 -7.08 -20.69
C ALA A 74 -4.92 -6.25 -20.11
N GLN A 75 -3.88 -6.91 -19.58
CA GLN A 75 -2.74 -6.29 -18.88
C GLN A 75 -3.19 -5.17 -17.93
N PRO A 76 -4.06 -5.47 -16.94
CA PRO A 76 -4.58 -4.44 -16.06
C PRO A 76 -3.48 -3.87 -15.18
N ARG A 77 -3.49 -2.55 -14.96
CA ARG A 77 -2.74 -1.89 -13.88
C ARG A 77 -3.54 -1.89 -12.57
N TYR A 78 -4.87 -1.80 -12.70
CA TYR A 78 -5.82 -1.77 -11.60
C TYR A 78 -6.99 -2.73 -11.85
N VAL A 79 -7.39 -3.48 -10.82
CA VAL A 79 -8.52 -4.42 -10.84
C VAL A 79 -9.49 -4.16 -9.69
N ALA A 80 -10.71 -3.70 -9.98
CA ALA A 80 -11.79 -3.68 -9.00
C ALA A 80 -12.54 -5.01 -9.03
N ILE A 81 -12.62 -5.69 -7.89
CA ILE A 81 -13.30 -6.99 -7.76
C ILE A 81 -14.68 -6.76 -7.14
N VAL A 82 -15.73 -6.88 -7.95
CA VAL A 82 -17.11 -6.63 -7.53
C VAL A 82 -17.85 -7.95 -7.37
N LEU A 83 -18.35 -8.25 -6.17
CA LEU A 83 -18.94 -9.54 -5.82
C LEU A 83 -20.00 -9.42 -4.72
N LYS A 84 -20.81 -10.47 -4.56
CA LYS A 84 -21.73 -10.56 -3.43
C LYS A 84 -20.96 -10.89 -2.16
N PRO A 85 -21.38 -10.39 -0.99
CA PRO A 85 -20.64 -10.58 0.25
C PRO A 85 -20.53 -12.06 0.68
N ILE A 86 -21.50 -12.90 0.28
CA ILE A 86 -21.47 -14.34 0.57
C ILE A 86 -20.35 -15.09 -0.16
N GLU A 87 -19.80 -14.52 -1.23
CA GLU A 87 -18.75 -15.12 -2.04
C GLU A 87 -17.35 -14.81 -1.49
N LEU A 88 -17.23 -13.80 -0.62
CA LEU A 88 -15.97 -13.36 -0.04
C LEU A 88 -15.71 -14.07 1.29
N ASP A 89 -14.70 -14.92 1.29
CA ASP A 89 -14.11 -15.59 2.46
C ASP A 89 -12.58 -15.57 2.37
N ILE A 90 -11.91 -15.97 3.45
CA ILE A 90 -10.43 -16.05 3.51
C ILE A 90 -9.83 -16.82 2.33
N ASN A 91 -10.50 -17.88 1.86
CA ASN A 91 -10.02 -18.69 0.75
C ASN A 91 -10.06 -17.92 -0.57
N LEU A 92 -11.10 -17.13 -0.82
CA LEU A 92 -11.16 -16.29 -2.01
C LEU A 92 -10.07 -15.22 -1.96
N VAL A 93 -9.85 -14.55 -0.82
CA VAL A 93 -8.80 -13.54 -0.65
C VAL A 93 -7.43 -14.13 -1.00
N ARG A 94 -7.08 -15.28 -0.39
CA ARG A 94 -5.81 -15.97 -0.67
C ARG A 94 -5.68 -16.43 -2.11
N ARG A 95 -6.77 -16.91 -2.73
CA ARG A 95 -6.78 -17.31 -4.14
C ARG A 95 -6.55 -16.12 -5.07
N ILE A 96 -7.12 -14.96 -4.77
CA ILE A 96 -6.92 -13.74 -5.54
C ILE A 96 -5.48 -13.27 -5.42
N LEU A 97 -4.91 -13.20 -4.21
CA LEU A 97 -3.49 -12.87 -4.01
C LEU A 97 -2.56 -13.83 -4.76
N ILE A 98 -2.80 -15.14 -4.68
CA ILE A 98 -1.98 -16.11 -5.43
C ILE A 98 -2.15 -15.88 -6.94
N MET A 99 -3.38 -15.78 -7.43
CA MET A 99 -3.68 -15.57 -8.84
C MET A 99 -3.10 -14.25 -9.38
N SER A 100 -3.09 -13.19 -8.58
CA SER A 100 -2.58 -11.88 -8.99
C SER A 100 -1.08 -11.89 -9.24
N THR A 101 -0.36 -12.93 -8.80
CA THR A 101 1.05 -13.12 -9.13
C THR A 101 1.27 -13.98 -10.38
N ASN A 102 0.26 -14.47 -11.07
CA ASN A 102 0.43 -15.48 -12.14
C ASN A 102 0.24 -14.93 -13.56
N LEU A 103 0.29 -13.62 -13.80
CA LEU A 103 0.19 -13.07 -15.16
C LEU A 103 1.55 -13.05 -15.85
N ASP A 104 2.65 -12.92 -15.11
CA ASP A 104 4.01 -13.04 -15.63
C ASP A 104 4.91 -14.05 -14.88
N SER A 105 6.23 -13.92 -15.03
CA SER A 105 7.21 -14.86 -14.47
C SER A 105 7.71 -14.51 -13.06
N ASP A 106 7.62 -13.25 -12.64
CA ASP A 106 8.18 -12.79 -11.37
C ASP A 106 7.18 -13.00 -10.22
N PRO A 107 7.64 -13.08 -8.96
CA PRO A 107 6.84 -13.56 -7.84
C PRO A 107 5.79 -12.57 -7.29
N PHE A 108 5.72 -11.34 -7.82
CA PHE A 108 4.91 -10.25 -7.29
C PHE A 108 3.55 -10.12 -7.95
N SER A 109 2.70 -9.25 -7.40
CA SER A 109 1.35 -9.04 -7.91
C SER A 109 1.39 -8.19 -9.18
N ASP A 110 0.94 -8.73 -10.31
CA ASP A 110 0.98 -8.10 -11.63
C ASP A 110 0.01 -6.90 -11.78
N PHE A 111 -0.88 -6.69 -10.80
CA PHE A 111 -1.82 -5.57 -10.76
C PHE A 111 -2.17 -5.20 -9.31
N SER A 112 -2.62 -3.96 -9.13
CA SER A 112 -3.20 -3.47 -7.88
C SER A 112 -4.70 -3.70 -7.84
N TYR A 113 -5.27 -4.04 -6.70
CA TYR A 113 -6.68 -4.40 -6.62
C TYR A 113 -7.38 -3.99 -5.33
N GLY A 114 -8.70 -3.92 -5.40
CA GLY A 114 -9.61 -3.64 -4.29
C GLY A 114 -10.94 -4.35 -4.48
N PHE A 115 -11.64 -4.62 -3.38
CA PHE A 115 -12.91 -5.33 -3.36
C PHE A 115 -14.09 -4.38 -3.16
N ILE A 116 -15.17 -4.62 -3.88
CA ILE A 116 -16.41 -3.86 -3.76
C ILE A 116 -17.54 -4.83 -3.47
N THR A 117 -18.21 -4.60 -2.34
CA THR A 117 -19.35 -5.38 -1.90
C THR A 117 -20.22 -4.56 -0.94
N GLY A 118 -21.32 -5.15 -0.47
CA GLY A 118 -22.25 -4.53 0.47
C GLY A 118 -23.29 -5.53 0.93
N ALA A 119 -23.93 -5.28 2.08
CA ALA A 119 -24.91 -6.22 2.64
C ALA A 119 -26.09 -6.43 1.71
N THR A 120 -26.50 -5.35 1.05
CA THR A 120 -27.45 -5.34 -0.06
C THR A 120 -26.79 -4.80 -1.33
N ALA A 121 -27.44 -4.98 -2.47
CA ALA A 121 -27.01 -4.38 -3.73
C ALA A 121 -26.95 -2.84 -3.65
N GLN A 122 -27.91 -2.23 -2.94
CA GLN A 122 -27.93 -0.78 -2.74
C GLN A 122 -26.75 -0.32 -1.89
N ASP A 123 -26.41 -1.05 -0.82
CA ASP A 123 -25.24 -0.71 0.01
C ASP A 123 -23.95 -0.75 -0.81
N ALA A 124 -23.80 -1.72 -1.73
CA ALA A 124 -22.64 -1.79 -2.62
C ALA A 124 -22.59 -0.61 -3.62
N VAL A 125 -23.75 -0.21 -4.14
CA VAL A 125 -23.88 0.98 -5.02
C VAL A 125 -23.56 2.26 -4.25
N ASP A 126 -24.05 2.40 -3.03
CA ASP A 126 -23.81 3.57 -2.19
C ASP A 126 -22.33 3.69 -1.83
N PHE A 127 -21.66 2.57 -1.51
CA PHE A 127 -20.22 2.55 -1.26
C PHE A 127 -19.42 3.06 -2.48
N VAL A 128 -19.71 2.57 -3.69
CA VAL A 128 -19.08 3.05 -4.93
C VAL A 128 -19.36 4.54 -5.16
N ASN A 129 -20.59 4.98 -4.97
CA ASN A 129 -20.96 6.38 -5.16
C ASN A 129 -20.28 7.31 -4.15
N ASN A 130 -20.06 6.87 -2.91
CA ASN A 130 -19.32 7.65 -1.90
C ASN A 130 -17.87 7.89 -2.33
N ILE A 131 -17.22 6.87 -2.89
CA ILE A 131 -15.86 6.96 -3.43
C ILE A 131 -15.81 7.95 -4.61
N ILE A 132 -16.69 7.77 -5.59
CA ILE A 132 -16.80 8.66 -6.76
C ILE A 132 -17.09 10.09 -6.33
N TYR A 133 -17.98 10.27 -5.36
CA TYR A 133 -18.32 11.58 -4.82
C TYR A 133 -17.12 12.22 -4.11
N ALA A 134 -16.37 11.47 -3.30
CA ALA A 134 -15.18 11.98 -2.64
C ALA A 134 -14.12 12.43 -3.67
N GLU A 135 -13.86 11.61 -4.69
CA GLU A 135 -12.91 11.95 -5.76
C GLU A 135 -13.37 13.16 -6.60
N THR A 136 -14.65 13.20 -6.98
CA THR A 136 -15.22 14.32 -7.76
C THR A 136 -15.18 15.64 -6.98
N ASN A 137 -15.18 15.59 -5.65
CA ASN A 137 -15.08 16.75 -4.77
C ASN A 137 -13.65 17.07 -4.33
N HIS A 138 -12.64 16.42 -4.91
CA HIS A 138 -11.23 16.62 -4.60
C HIS A 138 -10.93 16.44 -3.12
N ILE A 139 -11.34 15.30 -2.55
CA ILE A 139 -11.10 15.02 -1.13
C ILE A 139 -9.60 15.04 -0.77
N GLU A 140 -8.71 14.79 -1.73
CA GLU A 140 -7.27 14.94 -1.59
C GLU A 140 -6.86 16.34 -1.15
N ASP A 141 -7.61 17.38 -1.54
CA ASP A 141 -7.36 18.77 -1.15
C ASP A 141 -7.90 19.11 0.24
N TYR A 142 -8.69 18.23 0.85
CA TYR A 142 -9.29 18.50 2.14
C TYR A 142 -8.24 18.38 3.25
N PRO A 143 -8.33 19.21 4.31
CA PRO A 143 -7.42 19.14 5.44
C PRO A 143 -7.36 17.73 6.04
N LEU A 144 -6.16 17.28 6.41
CA LEU A 144 -5.97 15.96 7.04
C LEU A 144 -6.49 15.98 8.48
N ASN A 145 -7.74 15.59 8.67
CA ASN A 145 -8.32 15.34 9.99
C ASN A 145 -8.35 13.83 10.26
N VAL A 146 -7.99 13.44 11.48
CA VAL A 146 -7.79 12.06 11.89
C VAL A 146 -8.73 11.75 13.06
N GLY A 147 -9.54 10.72 12.91
CA GLY A 147 -10.31 10.09 13.98
C GLY A 147 -9.82 8.67 14.20
N GLY A 148 -9.99 8.13 15.41
CA GLY A 148 -9.64 6.75 15.69
C GLY A 148 -10.32 6.23 16.94
N TYR A 149 -10.30 4.92 17.13
CA TYR A 149 -10.68 4.33 18.42
C TYR A 149 -9.96 3.01 18.68
N ALA A 150 -9.56 2.83 19.94
CA ALA A 150 -8.90 1.63 20.44
C ALA A 150 -9.81 1.00 21.50
N ALA A 151 -10.44 -0.11 21.14
CA ALA A 151 -11.34 -0.81 22.06
C ALA A 151 -10.57 -1.51 23.20
N SER A 152 -9.27 -1.75 23.08
CA SER A 152 -8.45 -2.12 24.22
C SER A 152 -6.98 -1.94 23.94
N SER A 153 -6.32 -1.05 24.68
CA SER A 153 -5.10 -1.39 25.39
C SER A 153 -4.08 -2.15 24.52
N LEU A 154 -3.76 -1.49 23.43
CA LEU A 154 -2.45 -1.32 22.81
C LEU A 154 -2.83 -0.31 21.75
N ASN A 155 -2.88 0.95 22.23
CA ASN A 155 -2.63 2.05 21.33
C ASN A 155 -1.47 1.67 20.45
N PHE A 156 -1.60 1.94 19.16
CA PHE A 156 -0.55 2.70 18.49
C PHE A 156 -1.17 3.73 17.57
N VAL A 157 -1.91 4.65 18.18
CA VAL A 157 -1.91 6.03 17.72
C VAL A 157 -1.51 6.87 18.93
N TYR A 158 -0.25 7.31 18.94
CA TYR A 158 0.48 7.71 20.14
C TYR A 158 0.08 9.11 20.60
N PRO A 159 -0.55 9.30 21.77
CA PRO A 159 -0.67 10.62 22.37
C PRO A 159 0.65 11.02 23.08
N ALA A 160 1.79 10.44 22.71
CA ALA A 160 3.09 10.85 23.18
C ALA A 160 3.59 12.02 22.32
N ASN A 161 4.33 12.96 22.92
CA ASN A 161 5.20 13.85 22.15
C ASN A 161 6.12 12.95 21.30
N GLY A 162 5.91 12.88 19.99
CA GLY A 162 6.63 11.96 19.10
C GLY A 162 5.81 11.21 18.05
N ASP A 163 4.48 11.36 17.97
CA ASP A 163 3.69 10.65 16.92
C ASP A 163 4.16 11.01 15.50
N TYR A 164 4.27 10.01 14.60
CA TYR A 164 4.65 10.24 13.20
C TYR A 164 3.66 11.20 12.49
N MET A 165 2.42 11.27 12.99
CA MET A 165 1.40 12.21 12.51
C MET A 165 1.82 13.68 12.62
N GLN A 166 2.72 14.06 13.54
CA GLN A 166 3.24 15.43 13.62
C GLN A 166 4.02 15.84 12.36
N TYR A 167 4.60 14.86 11.64
CA TYR A 167 5.33 15.07 10.39
C TYR A 167 4.41 15.27 9.18
N LEU A 168 3.10 15.08 9.36
CA LEU A 168 2.07 15.37 8.35
C LEU A 168 1.54 16.81 8.45
N ASN A 169 2.01 17.61 9.43
CA ASN A 169 1.54 18.97 9.71
C ASN A 169 -0.01 19.08 9.78
N PRO A 170 -0.69 18.22 10.58
CA PRO A 170 -2.14 18.19 10.59
C PRO A 170 -2.72 19.53 11.10
N PRO A 171 -3.89 19.96 10.60
CA PRO A 171 -4.49 21.27 10.89
C PRO A 171 -4.84 21.47 12.38
N SER A 172 -5.07 20.38 13.10
CA SER A 172 -5.18 20.38 14.56
C SER A 172 -4.84 19.00 15.13
N ALA A 173 -4.03 18.97 16.19
CA ALA A 173 -3.70 17.75 16.94
C ALA A 173 -4.84 17.23 17.83
N ASN A 174 -6.08 17.73 17.65
CA ASN A 174 -7.26 17.17 18.28
C ASN A 174 -7.67 15.89 17.53
N CYS A 175 -6.73 14.96 17.44
CA CYS A 175 -6.93 13.58 17.03
C CYS A 175 -7.77 12.93 18.13
N ILE A 176 -8.85 12.27 17.74
CA ILE A 176 -9.82 11.77 18.71
C ILE A 176 -9.42 10.35 18.97
N TYR A 177 -8.66 10.17 20.05
CA TYR A 177 -8.23 8.89 20.58
C TYR A 177 -9.28 8.42 21.57
N MET A 178 -10.17 7.55 21.13
CA MET A 178 -11.08 6.87 22.06
C MET A 178 -10.40 5.62 22.61
N GLU A 179 -9.63 5.81 23.67
CA GLU A 179 -9.12 4.74 24.53
C GLU A 179 -9.79 4.86 25.89
N THR A 180 -10.24 3.74 26.45
CA THR A 180 -10.67 3.68 27.85
C THR A 180 -9.87 2.67 28.62
N ASN A 181 -9.21 3.09 29.69
CA ASN A 181 -8.59 2.20 30.68
C ASN A 181 -9.63 1.56 31.63
N ASP A 182 -10.92 1.74 31.35
CA ASP A 182 -12.03 1.25 32.17
C ASP A 182 -12.92 0.31 31.36
N ASN A 183 -12.76 -1.00 31.62
CA ASN A 183 -13.55 -2.08 31.03
C ASN A 183 -15.07 -1.92 31.26
N ASN A 184 -15.51 -1.05 32.18
CA ASN A 184 -16.93 -0.86 32.48
C ASN A 184 -17.59 0.31 31.73
N SER A 185 -16.81 1.21 31.10
CA SER A 185 -17.36 2.42 30.46
C SER A 185 -16.91 2.63 29.02
N GLY A 186 -16.06 1.76 28.45
CA GLY A 186 -15.56 1.88 27.08
C GLY A 186 -16.64 2.02 26.00
N HIS A 187 -17.70 1.21 26.09
CA HIS A 187 -18.83 1.29 25.16
C HIS A 187 -19.58 2.62 25.28
N ASP A 188 -20.02 2.99 26.49
CA ASP A 188 -20.74 4.25 26.74
C ASP A 188 -19.89 5.47 26.35
N PHE A 189 -18.59 5.45 26.67
CA PHE A 189 -17.65 6.50 26.29
C PHE A 189 -17.58 6.63 24.77
N PHE A 190 -17.39 5.53 24.05
CA PHE A 190 -17.39 5.53 22.59
C PHE A 190 -18.69 6.13 22.06
N MET A 191 -19.85 5.62 22.48
CA MET A 191 -21.15 6.05 22.01
C MET A 191 -21.41 7.55 22.25
N ASN A 192 -21.02 8.06 23.42
CA ASN A 192 -21.14 9.48 23.77
C ASN A 192 -20.21 10.40 22.96
N ASN A 193 -19.19 9.85 22.32
CA ASN A 193 -18.19 10.60 21.55
C ASN A 193 -18.25 10.31 20.03
N THR A 194 -19.24 9.57 19.53
CA THR A 194 -19.34 9.22 18.10
C THR A 194 -19.41 10.42 17.14
N GLY A 195 -20.06 11.51 17.53
CA GLY A 195 -20.19 12.72 16.69
C GLY A 195 -18.86 13.38 16.32
N TYR A 196 -17.80 13.06 17.05
CA TYR A 196 -16.44 13.51 16.81
C TYR A 196 -15.72 12.75 15.68
N MET A 197 -16.21 11.56 15.31
CA MET A 197 -15.62 10.77 14.23
C MET A 197 -16.06 11.24 12.83
N GLN A 198 -17.13 12.04 12.76
CA GLN A 198 -17.66 12.56 11.51
C GLN A 198 -16.64 13.46 10.82
N TYR A 199 -16.59 13.41 9.48
CA TYR A 199 -15.73 14.26 8.64
C TYR A 199 -14.22 14.04 8.80
N ASN A 200 -13.79 12.97 9.47
CA ASN A 200 -12.39 12.58 9.48
C ASN A 200 -12.01 11.88 8.16
N LYS A 201 -10.80 12.12 7.68
CA LYS A 201 -10.27 11.46 6.48
C LYS A 201 -9.67 10.09 6.80
N VAL A 202 -9.17 9.93 8.01
CA VAL A 202 -8.58 8.68 8.52
C VAL A 202 -9.42 8.17 9.67
N LEU A 203 -9.71 6.88 9.65
CA LEU A 203 -10.21 6.15 10.81
C LEU A 203 -9.24 5.02 11.16
N ASP A 204 -8.50 5.18 12.25
CA ASP A 204 -7.62 4.14 12.79
C ASP A 204 -8.38 3.28 13.81
N ILE A 205 -8.44 1.97 13.57
CA ILE A 205 -9.15 0.99 14.40
C ILE A 205 -8.14 -0.05 14.89
N GLY A 206 -8.04 -0.18 16.22
CA GLY A 206 -7.09 -1.07 16.89
C GLY A 206 -7.27 -2.58 16.64
N HIS A 207 -6.54 -3.38 17.39
CA HIS A 207 -6.14 -4.74 16.97
C HIS A 207 -6.92 -5.92 17.57
N ASN A 208 -7.93 -5.68 18.42
CA ASN A 208 -8.68 -6.75 19.07
C ASN A 208 -10.14 -6.76 18.63
N GLY A 209 -10.57 -7.86 18.03
CA GLY A 209 -11.94 -8.05 17.60
C GLY A 209 -12.12 -9.34 16.81
N ASP A 210 -13.32 -9.47 16.27
CA ASP A 210 -13.78 -10.60 15.47
C ASP A 210 -14.78 -10.10 14.40
N PRO A 211 -15.38 -10.96 13.57
CA PRO A 211 -16.35 -10.53 12.56
C PRO A 211 -17.59 -9.83 13.10
N HIS A 212 -17.93 -9.98 14.38
CA HIS A 212 -19.12 -9.39 14.99
C HIS A 212 -18.87 -8.00 15.60
N MET A 213 -17.67 -7.80 16.16
CA MET A 213 -17.40 -6.63 16.99
C MET A 213 -15.91 -6.42 17.24
N LEU A 214 -15.61 -5.23 17.77
CA LEU A 214 -14.31 -4.94 18.35
C LEU A 214 -14.38 -5.15 19.86
N TRP A 215 -13.38 -5.82 20.41
CA TRP A 215 -13.38 -6.21 21.82
C TRP A 215 -12.89 -5.09 22.72
N LEU A 216 -13.60 -4.86 23.82
CA LEU A 216 -13.33 -3.77 24.75
C LEU A 216 -12.34 -4.12 25.88
N PHE A 217 -11.45 -5.12 25.72
CA PHE A 217 -10.49 -5.57 26.76
C PHE A 217 -9.13 -6.07 26.24
N GLU A 218 -8.06 -5.83 27.02
CA GLU A 218 -6.64 -6.11 26.67
C GLU A 218 -6.28 -7.60 26.74
N GLY A 219 -5.31 -8.03 25.91
CA GLY A 219 -4.59 -9.30 26.09
C GLY A 219 -5.28 -10.57 25.60
N GLY A 220 -6.33 -10.42 24.79
CA GLY A 220 -7.14 -11.55 24.38
C GLY A 220 -7.99 -12.08 25.54
N ASN A 221 -8.96 -12.90 25.19
CA ASN A 221 -10.03 -13.30 26.08
C ASN A 221 -9.58 -14.37 27.08
N THR A 222 -8.70 -14.02 28.03
CA THR A 222 -8.08 -14.97 28.97
C THR A 222 -9.08 -15.57 29.95
N ASP A 223 -10.18 -14.88 30.26
CA ASP A 223 -11.33 -15.40 31.02
C ASP A 223 -12.66 -14.81 30.50
N PRO A 224 -13.20 -15.35 29.39
CA PRO A 224 -14.41 -14.84 28.76
C PRO A 224 -15.64 -14.93 29.65
N VAL A 225 -16.48 -13.90 29.61
CA VAL A 225 -17.85 -13.96 30.13
C VAL A 225 -18.84 -13.80 28.98
N PRO A 226 -19.66 -14.83 28.65
CA PRO A 226 -19.66 -16.20 29.21
C PRO A 226 -18.42 -17.03 28.82
N ALA A 227 -18.03 -18.09 29.53
CA ALA A 227 -16.83 -18.87 29.18
C ALA A 227 -16.88 -19.40 27.72
N VAL A 228 -15.71 -19.60 27.08
CA VAL A 228 -15.64 -20.22 25.74
C VAL A 228 -16.40 -21.56 25.76
N TRP A 229 -17.24 -21.78 24.75
CA TRP A 229 -17.99 -23.00 24.54
C TRP A 229 -17.38 -23.83 23.40
N ASN A 230 -17.63 -25.14 23.38
CA ASN A 230 -17.36 -25.93 22.17
C ASN A 230 -18.23 -25.41 21.03
N TYR A 231 -17.65 -25.28 19.85
CA TYR A 231 -18.31 -24.81 18.62
C TYR A 231 -19.74 -25.35 18.50
N ASP A 232 -20.68 -24.41 18.49
CA ASP A 232 -22.11 -24.66 18.35
C ASP A 232 -22.71 -23.49 17.57
N PRO A 233 -23.06 -23.67 16.28
CA PRO A 233 -23.52 -22.58 15.43
C PRO A 233 -24.84 -21.96 15.92
N ALA A 234 -25.60 -22.66 16.77
CA ALA A 234 -26.82 -22.12 17.36
C ALA A 234 -26.56 -21.02 18.40
N LYS A 235 -25.34 -20.90 18.92
CA LYS A 235 -24.97 -19.94 19.97
C LYS A 235 -24.35 -18.64 19.46
N ILE A 236 -23.81 -18.65 18.23
CA ILE A 236 -22.94 -17.58 17.71
C ILE A 236 -23.68 -16.23 17.58
N GLU A 237 -24.94 -16.27 17.17
CA GLU A 237 -25.81 -15.08 17.05
C GLU A 237 -26.94 -15.07 18.09
N ASP A 238 -26.84 -15.92 19.12
CA ASP A 238 -27.83 -15.97 20.21
C ASP A 238 -27.52 -14.86 21.25
N PRO A 239 -28.45 -13.94 21.54
CA PRO A 239 -28.31 -12.92 22.56
C PRO A 239 -27.84 -13.41 23.93
N ALA A 240 -28.11 -14.67 24.29
CA ALA A 240 -27.67 -15.27 25.55
C ALA A 240 -26.14 -15.48 25.64
N TYR A 241 -25.44 -15.46 24.50
CA TYR A 241 -24.00 -15.69 24.38
C TYR A 241 -23.23 -14.48 23.85
N VAL A 242 -23.91 -13.33 23.70
CA VAL A 242 -23.32 -12.09 23.20
C VAL A 242 -22.16 -11.61 24.08
N ARG A 243 -21.12 -11.12 23.42
CA ARG A 243 -19.92 -10.54 24.02
C ARG A 243 -20.06 -9.03 24.23
N VAL A 244 -19.28 -8.52 25.17
CA VAL A 244 -19.14 -7.08 25.38
C VAL A 244 -18.09 -6.56 24.39
N GLY A 245 -18.48 -5.56 23.61
CA GLY A 245 -17.64 -4.97 22.58
C GLY A 245 -18.39 -3.85 21.85
N LEU A 246 -17.70 -3.20 20.91
CA LEU A 246 -18.32 -2.30 19.94
C LEU A 246 -18.84 -3.13 18.78
N SER A 247 -20.14 -3.38 18.81
CA SER A 247 -20.80 -4.29 17.89
C SER A 247 -21.04 -3.66 16.52
N SER A 248 -21.28 -4.52 15.53
CA SER A 248 -21.82 -4.11 14.23
C SER A 248 -23.06 -3.22 14.32
N TYR A 249 -23.92 -3.39 15.34
CA TYR A 249 -25.08 -2.51 15.58
C TYR A 249 -24.67 -1.09 15.95
N ASP A 250 -23.64 -0.94 16.78
CA ASP A 250 -23.13 0.37 17.18
C ASP A 250 -22.55 1.10 15.96
N ILE A 251 -21.71 0.39 15.19
CA ILE A 251 -21.05 0.92 14.01
C ILE A 251 -22.02 1.28 12.89
N ALA A 252 -23.05 0.46 12.65
CA ALA A 252 -24.01 0.69 11.57
C ALA A 252 -24.82 2.00 11.72
N THR A 253 -24.80 2.63 12.89
CA THR A 253 -25.49 3.91 13.14
C THR A 253 -24.64 5.14 12.85
N LEU A 254 -23.36 4.95 12.54
CA LEU A 254 -22.39 6.04 12.38
C LEU A 254 -22.42 6.62 10.95
N ASP A 255 -22.06 7.90 10.86
CA ASP A 255 -21.67 8.57 9.62
C ASP A 255 -20.16 8.83 9.70
N LEU A 256 -19.41 8.10 8.90
CA LEU A 256 -17.95 8.11 8.86
C LEU A 256 -17.43 8.64 7.52
N TYR A 257 -18.28 9.20 6.66
CA TYR A 257 -17.80 9.86 5.44
C TYR A 257 -16.89 11.06 5.81
N PRO A 258 -15.76 11.28 5.11
CA PRO A 258 -15.23 10.54 3.96
C PRO A 258 -14.12 9.53 4.32
N ALA A 259 -14.08 9.00 5.55
CA ALA A 259 -12.91 8.30 6.06
C ALA A 259 -12.50 7.09 5.22
N VAL A 260 -11.19 6.86 5.14
CA VAL A 260 -10.64 5.51 4.91
C VAL A 260 -10.37 4.89 6.27
N ALA A 261 -10.97 3.74 6.51
CA ALA A 261 -10.77 2.99 7.74
C ALA A 261 -9.61 2.01 7.61
N PHE A 262 -8.67 2.04 8.55
CA PHE A 262 -7.59 1.08 8.68
C PHE A 262 -7.81 0.29 9.96
N ASN A 263 -8.15 -0.99 9.84
CA ASN A 263 -8.52 -1.83 10.97
C ASN A 263 -7.56 -3.00 11.18
N GLY A 264 -7.02 -3.10 12.39
CA GLY A 264 -6.08 -4.15 12.80
C GLY A 264 -6.75 -5.39 13.39
N ALA A 265 -8.03 -5.33 13.75
CA ALA A 265 -8.72 -6.41 14.44
C ALA A 265 -8.91 -7.64 13.55
N CYS A 266 -8.49 -8.81 14.06
CA CYS A 266 -8.62 -10.10 13.38
C CYS A 266 -10.04 -10.30 12.83
N HIS A 267 -10.11 -10.89 11.65
CA HIS A 267 -11.36 -11.23 10.95
C HIS A 267 -12.36 -10.10 10.68
N SER A 268 -12.05 -8.85 11.04
CA SER A 268 -12.98 -7.72 10.89
C SER A 268 -13.34 -7.41 9.43
N GLY A 269 -12.56 -7.92 8.46
CA GLY A 269 -12.82 -7.85 7.03
C GLY A 269 -13.65 -9.00 6.45
N GLU A 270 -14.10 -9.98 7.24
CA GLU A 270 -15.00 -11.04 6.74
C GLU A 270 -16.45 -10.53 6.65
N PRO A 271 -17.08 -10.47 5.46
CA PRO A 271 -18.41 -9.87 5.32
C PRO A 271 -19.58 -10.82 5.59
N LYS A 272 -19.43 -12.13 5.31
CA LYS A 272 -20.47 -13.12 5.65
C LYS A 272 -19.93 -14.47 6.04
N LYS A 273 -19.00 -15.00 5.26
CA LYS A 273 -18.53 -16.35 5.46
C LYS A 273 -17.20 -16.33 6.20
N VAL A 274 -17.26 -16.75 7.46
CA VAL A 274 -16.17 -16.69 8.44
C VAL A 274 -15.50 -18.04 8.51
N MET A 275 -14.18 -18.09 8.38
CA MET A 275 -13.43 -19.26 8.83
C MET A 275 -13.15 -19.14 10.32
N ILE A 276 -13.52 -20.16 11.09
CA ILE A 276 -13.37 -20.15 12.54
C ILE A 276 -12.05 -20.78 12.94
N GLU A 277 -11.23 -19.99 13.62
CA GLU A 277 -9.99 -20.42 14.26
C GLU A 277 -9.93 -20.02 15.74
N GLY A 278 -8.79 -20.32 16.37
CA GLY A 278 -8.66 -20.26 17.83
C GLY A 278 -8.71 -18.85 18.42
N ASP A 279 -8.32 -17.82 17.67
CA ASP A 279 -8.31 -16.44 18.14
C ASP A 279 -9.72 -15.85 18.29
N ILE A 280 -10.70 -16.29 17.48
CA ILE A 280 -12.11 -15.87 17.58
C ILE A 280 -13.01 -16.87 18.32
N ALA A 281 -12.43 -17.89 18.98
CA ALA A 281 -13.18 -18.90 19.74
C ALA A 281 -14.06 -18.30 20.84
N ALA A 282 -13.74 -17.09 21.31
CA ALA A 282 -14.59 -16.29 22.18
C ALA A 282 -16.03 -16.16 21.66
N THR A 283 -16.21 -15.82 20.38
CA THR A 283 -17.51 -15.50 19.79
C THR A 283 -18.07 -16.67 19.00
N PHE A 284 -17.20 -17.52 18.46
CA PHE A 284 -17.61 -18.62 17.57
C PHE A 284 -17.57 -19.99 18.25
N GLY A 285 -16.91 -20.10 19.41
CA GLY A 285 -16.67 -21.35 20.14
C GLY A 285 -15.42 -22.09 19.65
N ASP A 286 -14.85 -22.91 20.52
CA ASP A 286 -13.68 -23.75 20.24
C ASP A 286 -14.06 -24.90 19.29
N THR A 287 -13.42 -24.92 18.12
CA THR A 287 -13.63 -25.94 17.08
C THR A 287 -12.85 -27.23 17.32
N GLN A 288 -12.05 -27.30 18.39
CA GLN A 288 -11.20 -28.43 18.76
C GLN A 288 -10.18 -28.79 17.67
N GLY A 289 -9.67 -27.78 16.98
CA GLY A 289 -8.69 -27.91 15.89
C GLY A 289 -9.29 -28.34 14.55
N TYR A 290 -10.61 -28.32 14.39
CA TYR A 290 -11.26 -28.56 13.09
C TYR A 290 -11.64 -27.24 12.42
N VAL A 291 -11.33 -27.10 11.14
CA VAL A 291 -11.77 -25.95 10.35
C VAL A 291 -13.29 -25.95 10.25
N GLN A 292 -13.91 -24.84 10.63
CA GLN A 292 -15.34 -24.60 10.47
C GLN A 292 -15.55 -23.32 9.67
N PHE A 293 -16.52 -23.34 8.77
CA PHE A 293 -17.03 -22.14 8.13
C PHE A 293 -18.42 -21.83 8.67
N TYR A 294 -18.62 -20.60 9.11
CA TYR A 294 -19.93 -20.10 9.52
C TYR A 294 -20.39 -19.01 8.56
N THR A 295 -21.69 -19.00 8.24
CA THR A 295 -22.29 -17.93 7.44
C THR A 295 -23.09 -17.05 8.39
N MET A 296 -22.56 -15.87 8.68
CA MET A 296 -23.21 -14.90 9.56
C MET A 296 -24.31 -14.14 8.84
N SER A 297 -25.27 -13.66 9.62
CA SER A 297 -26.26 -12.71 9.16
C SER A 297 -25.67 -11.30 9.02
N ASP A 298 -26.26 -10.53 8.10
CA ASP A 298 -25.80 -9.19 7.74
C ASP A 298 -25.77 -8.25 8.95
N THR A 299 -26.69 -8.47 9.89
CA THR A 299 -26.83 -7.68 11.10
C THR A 299 -25.65 -7.84 12.05
N PHE A 300 -25.02 -9.01 12.05
CA PHE A 300 -23.87 -9.27 12.92
C PHE A 300 -22.54 -8.93 12.25
N SER A 301 -22.46 -8.81 10.91
CA SER A 301 -21.20 -8.52 10.23
C SER A 301 -20.70 -7.09 10.48
N PHE A 302 -19.54 -6.98 11.13
CA PHE A 302 -18.81 -5.73 11.32
C PHE A 302 -18.38 -5.12 9.98
N ALA A 303 -17.78 -5.92 9.08
CA ALA A 303 -17.36 -5.46 7.76
C ALA A 303 -18.53 -4.85 6.97
N LEU A 304 -19.69 -5.51 6.96
CA LEU A 304 -20.86 -4.99 6.27
C LEU A 304 -21.49 -3.78 6.96
N ALA A 305 -21.40 -3.69 8.30
CA ALA A 305 -21.83 -2.52 9.04
C ALA A 305 -20.98 -1.29 8.70
N ILE A 306 -19.66 -1.41 8.74
CA ILE A 306 -18.76 -0.27 8.49
C ILE A 306 -18.87 0.22 7.05
N LEU A 307 -19.01 -0.65 6.05
CA LEU A 307 -19.17 -0.24 4.63
C LEU A 307 -20.41 0.65 4.39
N LYS A 308 -21.42 0.61 5.27
CA LYS A 308 -22.64 1.44 5.16
C LYS A 308 -22.52 2.81 5.78
N THR A 309 -21.46 3.07 6.53
CA THR A 309 -21.29 4.32 7.30
C THR A 309 -20.86 5.50 6.43
N GLY A 310 -20.69 5.30 5.12
CA GLY A 310 -20.22 6.35 4.22
C GLY A 310 -18.70 6.41 4.04
N ILE A 311 -17.93 5.50 4.64
CA ILE A 311 -16.49 5.40 4.38
C ILE A 311 -16.18 5.26 2.87
N THR A 312 -14.99 5.69 2.48
CA THR A 312 -14.51 5.68 1.09
C THR A 312 -13.42 4.62 0.85
N GLY A 313 -12.99 3.93 1.90
CA GLY A 313 -12.11 2.78 1.80
C GLY A 313 -12.02 2.05 3.13
N TYR A 314 -11.68 0.76 3.10
CA TYR A 314 -11.53 -0.03 4.31
C TYR A 314 -10.44 -1.10 4.15
N PHE A 315 -9.36 -0.95 4.91
CA PHE A 315 -8.31 -1.95 5.07
C PHE A 315 -8.60 -2.79 6.31
N ALA A 316 -8.67 -4.11 6.16
CA ALA A 316 -8.99 -5.03 7.24
C ALA A 316 -8.37 -6.40 6.97
N PRO A 317 -8.32 -7.30 7.96
CA PRO A 317 -7.94 -8.69 7.74
C PRO A 317 -9.17 -9.59 7.54
N CYS A 318 -9.08 -10.50 6.57
CA CYS A 318 -10.03 -11.56 6.30
C CYS A 318 -9.48 -12.90 6.87
N GLY A 319 -9.39 -12.97 8.20
CA GLY A 319 -8.74 -14.07 8.94
C GLY A 319 -7.99 -13.55 10.17
N ALA A 320 -7.29 -14.44 10.89
CA ALA A 320 -6.31 -14.03 11.88
C ALA A 320 -5.31 -13.04 11.26
N ASN A 321 -4.91 -12.07 12.07
CA ASN A 321 -4.07 -10.96 11.66
C ASN A 321 -2.95 -10.73 12.67
N ASN A 322 -1.86 -10.15 12.20
CA ASN A 322 -0.99 -9.41 13.08
C ASN A 322 -1.47 -7.96 13.13
N ALA A 323 -1.86 -7.50 14.31
CA ALA A 323 -2.22 -6.11 14.61
C ALA A 323 -1.41 -5.05 13.83
N ASN A 324 -0.11 -5.31 13.69
CA ASN A 324 0.88 -4.43 13.10
C ASN A 324 0.74 -4.28 11.56
N ASP A 325 -0.05 -5.09 10.85
CA ASP A 325 -0.18 -4.90 9.40
C ASP A 325 -1.01 -3.64 9.07
N GLN A 326 -1.89 -3.22 9.98
CA GLN A 326 -2.74 -2.05 9.80
C GLN A 326 -1.95 -0.73 9.84
N GLY A 327 -1.04 -0.56 10.79
CA GLY A 327 -0.21 0.64 10.84
C GLY A 327 0.79 0.70 9.68
N GLU A 328 1.18 -0.44 9.10
CA GLU A 328 1.95 -0.45 7.84
C GLU A 328 1.13 0.11 6.67
N ASP A 329 -0.12 -0.36 6.49
CA ASP A 329 -1.01 0.16 5.44
C ASP A 329 -1.17 1.69 5.56
N MET A 330 -1.41 2.17 6.80
CA MET A 330 -1.59 3.59 7.08
C MET A 330 -0.29 4.38 6.87
N TYR A 331 0.85 3.90 7.36
CA TYR A 331 2.15 4.55 7.19
C TYR A 331 2.52 4.65 5.70
N ASN A 332 2.34 3.56 4.94
CA ASN A 332 2.58 3.55 3.50
C ASN A 332 1.67 4.55 2.76
N ALA A 333 0.41 4.69 3.17
CA ALA A 333 -0.53 5.65 2.57
C ALA A 333 -0.11 7.13 2.72
N PHE A 334 0.71 7.44 3.72
CA PHE A 334 1.26 8.79 3.93
C PHE A 334 2.72 8.95 3.51
N LEU A 335 3.46 7.85 3.42
CA LEU A 335 4.83 7.84 2.91
C LEU A 335 4.83 7.97 1.38
N TYR A 336 3.98 7.21 0.70
CA TYR A 336 3.95 7.15 -0.76
C TYR A 336 2.77 7.94 -1.32
N ASN A 337 3.05 8.72 -2.37
CA ASN A 337 2.01 9.43 -3.11
C ASN A 337 1.35 8.50 -4.14
N GLU A 338 0.55 7.55 -3.67
CA GLU A 338 0.01 6.46 -4.49
C GLU A 338 -1.46 6.17 -4.18
N PRO A 339 -2.24 5.68 -5.16
CA PRO A 339 -3.58 5.16 -4.93
C PRO A 339 -3.63 4.02 -3.90
N LEU A 340 -4.76 3.87 -3.22
CA LEU A 340 -4.93 2.88 -2.15
C LEU A 340 -4.76 1.43 -2.62
N GLY A 341 -5.03 1.13 -3.91
CA GLY A 341 -4.73 -0.18 -4.48
C GLY A 341 -3.23 -0.48 -4.53
N ASP A 342 -2.39 0.54 -4.75
CA ASP A 342 -0.93 0.40 -4.75
C ASP A 342 -0.40 0.27 -3.31
N ILE A 343 -1.01 0.98 -2.36
CA ILE A 343 -0.75 0.78 -0.93
C ILE A 343 -1.07 -0.67 -0.52
N HIS A 344 -2.22 -1.21 -0.94
CA HIS A 344 -2.56 -2.62 -0.70
C HIS A 344 -1.57 -3.58 -1.38
N LYS A 345 -1.16 -3.28 -2.62
CA LYS A 345 -0.14 -4.06 -3.33
C LYS A 345 1.17 -4.11 -2.56
N ARG A 346 1.65 -3.01 -1.96
CA ARG A 346 2.87 -3.02 -1.13
C ARG A 346 2.80 -4.00 0.03
N SER A 347 1.62 -4.12 0.65
CA SER A 347 1.38 -5.12 1.69
C SER A 347 1.45 -6.54 1.13
N ASN A 348 0.96 -6.77 -0.10
CA ASN A 348 1.12 -8.05 -0.80
C ASN A 348 2.57 -8.33 -1.20
N ASP A 349 3.32 -7.33 -1.66
CA ASP A 349 4.75 -7.47 -1.98
C ASP A 349 5.55 -7.85 -0.72
N GLY A 350 5.16 -7.30 0.44
CA GLY A 350 5.70 -7.71 1.73
C GLY A 350 5.46 -9.19 2.06
N VAL A 351 4.38 -9.80 1.56
CA VAL A 351 4.16 -11.26 1.67
C VAL A 351 5.19 -12.00 0.81
N VAL A 352 5.39 -11.57 -0.43
CA VAL A 352 6.38 -12.18 -1.36
C VAL A 352 7.79 -12.12 -0.77
N MET A 353 8.17 -10.97 -0.20
CA MET A 353 9.45 -10.83 0.49
C MET A 353 9.53 -11.72 1.73
N GLY A 354 8.44 -11.88 2.48
CA GLY A 354 8.34 -12.86 3.56
C GLY A 354 8.54 -14.33 3.12
N PHE A 355 8.21 -14.64 1.86
CA PHE A 355 8.53 -15.90 1.19
C PHE A 355 9.94 -15.95 0.60
N LEU A 356 10.86 -15.08 1.05
CA LEU A 356 12.24 -14.94 0.55
C LEU A 356 12.29 -14.63 -0.97
N GLY A 357 11.32 -13.85 -1.46
CA GLY A 357 11.22 -13.53 -2.88
C GLY A 357 10.64 -14.66 -3.74
N ASN A 358 9.97 -15.65 -3.14
CA ASN A 358 9.25 -16.69 -3.89
C ASN A 358 7.76 -16.39 -3.94
N ARG A 359 7.08 -16.95 -4.95
CA ARG A 359 5.62 -16.91 -5.07
C ARG A 359 4.93 -17.36 -3.78
N PRO A 360 3.94 -16.64 -3.25
CA PRO A 360 3.23 -17.05 -2.05
C PRO A 360 2.56 -18.42 -2.23
N ASN A 361 2.74 -19.31 -1.24
CA ASN A 361 2.04 -20.59 -1.18
C ASN A 361 1.25 -20.66 0.12
N LEU A 362 -0.04 -20.34 0.05
CA LEU A 362 -0.91 -20.16 1.21
C LEU A 362 -1.84 -21.36 1.38
N LYS A 363 -2.16 -21.70 2.64
CA LYS A 363 -3.14 -22.74 2.94
C LYS A 363 -4.52 -22.30 2.47
N ILE A 364 -5.16 -23.16 1.69
CA ILE A 364 -6.59 -23.09 1.37
C ILE A 364 -7.32 -24.07 2.28
N TYR A 365 -8.28 -23.55 3.05
CA TYR A 365 -8.97 -24.27 4.10
C TYR A 365 -10.17 -25.06 3.58
N THR A 366 -10.41 -26.22 4.17
CA THR A 366 -11.52 -27.12 3.84
C THR A 366 -12.35 -27.40 5.08
N GLN A 367 -13.67 -27.22 4.98
CA GLN A 367 -14.62 -27.54 6.04
C GLN A 367 -14.37 -28.94 6.64
N GLY A 368 -14.23 -29.02 7.96
CA GLY A 368 -14.07 -30.25 8.72
C GLY A 368 -12.68 -30.88 8.66
N GLU A 369 -11.70 -30.26 8.00
CA GLU A 369 -10.31 -30.74 8.08
C GLU A 369 -9.73 -30.44 9.46
N TYR A 370 -8.93 -31.36 10.00
CA TYR A 370 -8.15 -31.09 11.20
C TYR A 370 -6.95 -30.22 10.81
N PHE A 371 -6.82 -29.05 11.44
CA PHE A 371 -5.75 -28.11 11.20
C PHE A 371 -5.21 -27.58 12.53
N TYR A 372 -3.93 -27.85 12.75
CA TYR A 372 -3.16 -27.32 13.86
C TYR A 372 -1.73 -27.14 13.36
N GLY A 373 -1.46 -26.01 12.69
CA GLY A 373 -0.18 -25.82 12.01
C GLY A 373 -0.03 -24.49 11.29
N CYS A 374 1.02 -24.43 10.48
CA CYS A 374 1.40 -23.28 9.67
C CYS A 374 0.39 -23.04 8.54
N ASP A 375 -0.09 -21.82 8.38
CA ASP A 375 -1.02 -21.46 7.31
C ASP A 375 -0.32 -20.96 6.03
N VAL A 376 1.00 -20.93 6.05
CA VAL A 376 1.89 -20.80 4.88
C VAL A 376 2.61 -22.13 4.61
N LEU A 377 2.89 -22.40 3.33
CA LEU A 377 3.46 -23.66 2.86
C LEU A 377 4.83 -23.43 2.21
N LEU A 378 5.55 -24.52 1.92
CA LEU A 378 6.84 -24.47 1.20
C LEU A 378 6.69 -23.75 -0.15
N SER A 379 7.60 -22.83 -0.46
CA SER A 379 7.68 -22.20 -1.78
C SER A 379 9.12 -21.90 -2.17
N GLY A 380 9.57 -22.41 -3.30
CA GLY A 380 10.96 -22.26 -3.74
C GLY A 380 11.98 -22.68 -2.67
N ASN A 381 12.80 -21.73 -2.21
CA ASN A 381 13.78 -21.96 -1.13
C ASN A 381 13.22 -21.65 0.28
N PHE A 382 12.02 -21.07 0.38
CA PHE A 382 11.37 -20.77 1.65
C PHE A 382 10.80 -22.05 2.28
N ASN A 383 11.18 -22.27 3.54
CA ASN A 383 10.63 -23.31 4.38
C ASN A 383 10.15 -22.73 5.71
N PRO A 384 8.83 -22.73 5.98
CA PRO A 384 8.31 -22.14 7.20
C PRO A 384 8.80 -22.84 8.47
N ALA A 385 9.23 -24.11 8.41
CA ALA A 385 9.81 -24.79 9.56
C ALA A 385 11.16 -24.19 10.00
N ASN A 386 11.85 -23.44 9.13
CA ASN A 386 13.08 -22.72 9.45
C ASN A 386 12.81 -21.35 10.10
N TYR A 387 11.56 -20.88 10.04
CA TYR A 387 11.16 -19.53 10.43
C TYR A 387 9.86 -19.58 11.23
N SER A 388 9.94 -20.01 12.50
CA SER A 388 8.74 -20.31 13.32
C SER A 388 7.76 -19.14 13.48
N GLY A 389 8.25 -17.88 13.41
CA GLY A 389 7.40 -16.68 13.41
C GLY A 389 6.62 -16.47 12.11
N ALA A 390 7.14 -16.93 10.97
CA ALA A 390 6.47 -16.79 9.67
C ALA A 390 5.15 -17.56 9.63
N CYS A 391 5.03 -18.67 10.36
CA CYS A 391 3.81 -19.48 10.36
C CYS A 391 2.54 -18.81 10.86
N TYR A 392 2.67 -17.69 11.57
CA TYR A 392 1.54 -16.95 12.13
C TYR A 392 1.52 -15.52 11.60
N MET A 393 2.70 -14.91 11.41
CA MET A 393 2.81 -13.51 11.00
C MET A 393 2.67 -13.35 9.48
N LEU A 394 3.18 -14.30 8.69
CA LEU A 394 3.11 -14.24 7.21
C LEU A 394 1.74 -14.57 6.67
N GLY A 395 1.07 -15.54 7.28
CA GLY A 395 -0.32 -15.85 7.00
C GLY A 395 -1.26 -14.68 7.30
N GLY A 396 -1.07 -14.02 8.46
CA GLY A 396 -1.85 -12.85 8.85
C GLY A 396 -1.72 -11.69 7.86
N LYS A 397 -0.50 -11.36 7.44
CA LYS A 397 -0.26 -10.34 6.41
C LYS A 397 -0.92 -10.69 5.08
N ALA A 398 -0.89 -11.97 4.69
CA ALA A 398 -1.55 -12.45 3.47
C ALA A 398 -3.08 -12.43 3.54
N ASN A 399 -3.67 -12.25 4.74
CA ASN A 399 -5.11 -12.15 4.94
C ASN A 399 -5.62 -10.69 4.84
N ARG A 400 -4.74 -9.69 4.69
CA ARG A 400 -5.14 -8.29 4.52
C ARG A 400 -5.97 -8.12 3.24
N ILE A 401 -7.02 -7.32 3.33
CA ILE A 401 -7.94 -6.99 2.24
C ILE A 401 -8.18 -5.47 2.22
N TYR A 402 -8.24 -4.90 1.02
CA TYR A 402 -8.71 -3.54 0.79
C TYR A 402 -10.09 -3.56 0.13
N PHE A 403 -11.09 -2.99 0.80
CA PHE A 403 -12.37 -2.67 0.22
C PHE A 403 -12.35 -1.24 -0.32
N GLY A 404 -12.63 -1.09 -1.61
CA GLY A 404 -12.66 0.21 -2.29
C GLY A 404 -12.21 0.13 -3.74
N ASP A 405 -12.16 1.29 -4.37
CA ASP A 405 -11.65 1.45 -5.72
C ASP A 405 -10.11 1.53 -5.69
N PRO A 406 -9.38 0.61 -6.34
CA PRO A 406 -7.92 0.59 -6.31
C PRO A 406 -7.25 1.86 -6.87
N LEU A 407 -7.93 2.66 -7.69
CA LEU A 407 -7.38 3.91 -8.25
C LEU A 407 -7.68 5.14 -7.36
N PHE A 408 -8.47 4.99 -6.30
CA PHE A 408 -8.79 6.11 -5.41
C PHE A 408 -7.56 6.54 -4.58
N ASN A 409 -7.24 7.84 -4.60
CA ASN A 409 -6.09 8.42 -3.88
C ASN A 409 -6.52 9.62 -3.00
N PRO A 410 -7.11 9.38 -1.81
CA PRO A 410 -7.61 10.44 -0.95
C PRO A 410 -6.52 11.23 -0.21
N TYR A 411 -5.25 10.78 -0.30
CA TYR A 411 -4.12 11.34 0.45
C TYR A 411 -3.05 11.93 -0.46
N GLN A 412 -3.33 12.10 -1.75
CA GLN A 412 -2.38 12.61 -2.73
C GLN A 412 -1.63 13.86 -2.26
N ASN A 413 -2.30 14.79 -1.58
CA ASN A 413 -1.73 16.05 -1.08
C ASN A 413 -1.40 16.02 0.42
N ASN A 414 -1.43 14.85 1.06
CA ASN A 414 -1.18 14.67 2.49
C ASN A 414 0.04 13.78 2.80
N HIS A 415 0.87 13.48 1.80
CA HIS A 415 2.11 12.73 2.00
C HIS A 415 3.23 13.60 2.60
N SER A 416 4.21 12.97 3.25
CA SER A 416 5.38 13.68 3.80
C SER A 416 6.67 12.89 3.63
N THR A 417 7.66 13.50 2.98
CA THR A 417 9.00 12.92 2.84
C THR A 417 9.75 12.84 4.18
N GLN A 418 9.29 13.55 5.21
CA GLN A 418 9.83 13.44 6.57
C GLN A 418 9.50 12.10 7.21
N LEU A 419 8.50 11.38 6.69
CA LEU A 419 8.23 10.01 7.11
C LEU A 419 9.29 9.05 6.59
N ASN A 420 10.10 9.43 5.60
CA ASN A 420 11.00 8.48 4.97
C ASN A 420 12.17 8.11 5.88
N LEU A 421 12.14 6.87 6.39
CA LEU A 421 13.19 6.31 7.23
C LEU A 421 14.29 5.62 6.43
N ALA A 422 14.02 5.29 5.17
CA ALA A 422 14.89 4.45 4.36
C ALA A 422 15.08 5.06 2.98
N SER A 423 16.32 5.16 2.50
CA SER A 423 16.61 5.62 1.14
C SER A 423 17.50 4.62 0.44
N ALA A 424 17.33 4.48 -0.87
CA ALA A 424 18.20 3.69 -1.71
C ALA A 424 18.65 4.56 -2.90
N ALA A 425 19.94 4.61 -3.15
CA ALA A 425 20.52 5.35 -4.27
C ALA A 425 21.45 4.45 -5.07
N ILE A 426 21.35 4.51 -6.40
CA ILE A 426 22.34 3.91 -7.30
C ILE A 426 23.58 4.81 -7.28
N ASP A 427 24.66 4.31 -6.70
CA ASP A 427 25.88 5.06 -6.41
C ASP A 427 26.86 5.03 -7.57
N SER A 428 27.06 3.86 -8.17
CA SER A 428 27.91 3.69 -9.35
C SER A 428 27.32 2.69 -10.33
N VAL A 429 27.59 2.89 -11.61
CA VAL A 429 27.12 2.05 -12.71
C VAL A 429 28.30 1.77 -13.63
N ASN A 430 28.54 0.50 -13.92
CA ASN A 430 29.45 -0.01 -14.94
C ASN A 430 28.66 -0.85 -15.96
N GLU A 431 29.32 -1.37 -16.99
CA GLU A 431 28.67 -2.14 -18.07
C GLU A 431 27.90 -3.37 -17.59
N THR A 432 28.32 -4.00 -16.50
CA THR A 432 27.74 -5.25 -15.99
C THR A 432 27.45 -5.21 -14.49
N THR A 433 27.72 -4.10 -13.81
CA THR A 433 27.54 -3.97 -12.37
C THR A 433 26.97 -2.60 -12.01
N LEU A 434 26.15 -2.53 -10.97
CA LEU A 434 25.80 -1.28 -10.31
C LEU A 434 25.89 -1.47 -8.80
N ASN A 435 26.16 -0.39 -8.08
CA ASN A 435 26.14 -0.39 -6.63
C ASN A 435 24.93 0.38 -6.13
N ILE A 436 24.24 -0.18 -5.13
CA ILE A 436 23.11 0.45 -4.45
C ILE A 436 23.53 0.72 -3.01
N ASN A 437 23.46 1.98 -2.59
CA ASN A 437 23.63 2.35 -1.19
C ASN A 437 22.24 2.53 -0.57
N LEU A 438 21.95 1.72 0.43
CA LEU A 438 20.78 1.82 1.26
C LEU A 438 21.18 2.48 2.58
N THR A 439 20.44 3.52 2.96
CA THR A 439 20.58 4.21 4.25
C THR A 439 19.27 4.08 5.00
N TYR A 440 19.33 3.81 6.29
CA TYR A 440 18.18 3.71 7.16
C TYR A 440 18.43 4.47 8.45
N TYR A 441 17.57 5.45 8.72
CA TYR A 441 17.62 6.26 9.92
C TYR A 441 16.26 6.24 10.62
N LYS A 442 16.23 5.70 11.83
CA LYS A 442 15.08 5.76 12.74
C LYS A 442 15.51 6.49 14.01
N PRO A 443 14.89 7.62 14.37
CA PRO A 443 15.20 8.28 15.63
C PRO A 443 14.77 7.43 16.84
N ASP A 444 15.31 7.79 18.01
CA ASP A 444 14.90 7.23 19.30
C ASP A 444 13.38 7.39 19.49
N ALA A 445 12.70 6.33 19.96
CA ALA A 445 11.25 6.33 20.13
C ALA A 445 10.73 7.37 21.14
N SER A 446 11.59 7.88 22.03
CA SER A 446 11.28 8.99 22.95
C SER A 446 11.25 10.36 22.27
N VAL A 447 11.87 10.49 21.08
CA VAL A 447 11.88 11.70 20.26
C VAL A 447 10.79 11.63 19.21
N ALA A 448 10.69 10.49 18.54
CA ALA A 448 9.71 10.25 17.50
C ALA A 448 9.47 8.76 17.31
N TYR A 449 8.20 8.38 17.33
CA TYR A 449 7.79 7.04 17.06
C TYR A 449 7.57 6.85 15.57
N PHE A 450 8.23 5.85 15.01
CA PHE A 450 7.97 5.37 13.67
C PHE A 450 7.62 3.89 13.71
N PRO A 451 6.69 3.43 12.86
CA PRO A 451 6.36 2.02 12.75
C PRO A 451 7.50 1.25 12.06
N ALA A 452 8.62 1.08 12.75
CA ALA A 452 9.72 0.22 12.35
C ALA A 452 9.49 -1.15 12.98
N TRP A 453 8.81 -2.04 12.26
CA TRP A 453 8.15 -3.19 12.87
C TRP A 453 8.80 -4.54 12.55
N ASP A 454 8.84 -5.39 13.58
CA ASP A 454 9.22 -6.81 13.58
C ASP A 454 8.39 -7.57 12.53
N LYS A 455 8.96 -7.74 11.35
CA LYS A 455 8.35 -8.52 10.28
C LYS A 455 8.95 -9.93 10.33
N PHE A 456 8.11 -10.90 10.70
CA PHE A 456 8.31 -12.36 10.60
C PHE A 456 9.40 -13.01 11.47
N HIS A 457 10.46 -12.30 11.85
CA HIS A 457 11.51 -12.76 12.75
C HIS A 457 11.46 -11.93 14.04
N PHE A 458 11.12 -12.56 15.17
CA PHE A 458 11.02 -11.87 16.46
C PHE A 458 12.35 -11.18 16.82
N GLY A 459 12.31 -9.85 17.04
CA GLY A 459 13.43 -9.06 17.56
C GLY A 459 14.34 -8.41 16.51
N ASN A 460 13.91 -8.32 15.26
CA ASN A 460 14.69 -7.72 14.17
C ASN A 460 13.95 -6.55 13.52
N THR A 461 14.65 -5.43 13.34
CA THR A 461 14.16 -4.34 12.50
C THR A 461 14.30 -4.74 11.04
N ARG A 462 13.20 -4.70 10.30
CA ARG A 462 13.20 -4.95 8.86
C ARG A 462 13.23 -3.65 8.08
N ILE A 463 14.21 -3.54 7.19
CA ILE A 463 14.32 -2.48 6.20
C ILE A 463 13.89 -3.07 4.86
N TYR A 464 12.83 -2.52 4.26
CA TYR A 464 12.34 -2.94 2.95
C TYR A 464 12.22 -1.74 2.02
N LEU A 465 12.81 -1.85 0.83
CA LEU A 465 12.82 -0.80 -0.19
C LEU A 465 12.71 -1.41 -1.59
N PRO A 466 11.72 -1.03 -2.39
CA PRO A 466 11.75 -1.24 -3.83
C PRO A 466 12.64 -0.18 -4.50
N VAL A 467 13.49 -0.61 -5.43
CA VAL A 467 14.40 0.25 -6.19
C VAL A 467 14.13 0.12 -7.68
N ASP A 468 13.65 1.18 -8.32
CA ASP A 468 13.50 1.23 -9.77
C ASP A 468 14.88 1.05 -10.43
N LEU A 469 15.04 -0.04 -11.17
CA LEU A 469 16.25 -0.31 -11.92
C LEU A 469 16.24 0.47 -13.25
N PRO A 470 17.40 0.97 -13.70
CA PRO A 470 17.52 1.57 -15.02
C PRO A 470 17.14 0.60 -16.14
N GLU A 471 16.55 1.09 -17.24
CA GLU A 471 16.06 0.25 -18.35
C GLU A 471 17.12 -0.68 -18.96
N TYR A 472 18.40 -0.34 -18.86
CA TYR A 472 19.51 -1.16 -19.36
C TYR A 472 19.82 -2.37 -18.45
N CYS A 473 19.30 -2.40 -17.22
CA CYS A 473 19.40 -3.53 -16.30
C CYS A 473 18.26 -4.51 -16.58
N GLN A 474 18.44 -5.40 -17.57
CA GLN A 474 17.37 -6.30 -18.01
C GLN A 474 17.29 -7.60 -17.21
N GLN A 475 18.37 -8.03 -16.57
CA GLN A 475 18.38 -9.23 -15.75
C GLN A 475 19.48 -9.12 -14.69
N ILE A 476 19.15 -9.35 -13.41
CA ILE A 476 20.16 -9.51 -12.37
C ILE A 476 20.79 -10.90 -12.47
N THR A 477 22.11 -10.94 -12.38
CA THR A 477 22.93 -12.17 -12.43
C THR A 477 23.68 -12.43 -11.13
N GLY A 478 23.69 -11.46 -10.21
CA GLY A 478 24.25 -11.61 -8.89
C GLY A 478 23.90 -10.42 -8.02
N PHE A 479 23.78 -10.68 -6.72
CA PHE A 479 23.51 -9.68 -5.71
C PHE A 479 24.39 -10.02 -4.50
N SER A 480 25.16 -9.05 -4.01
CA SER A 480 26.06 -9.27 -2.88
C SER A 480 26.22 -8.01 -2.04
N VAL A 481 26.30 -8.18 -0.73
CA VAL A 481 26.65 -7.09 0.20
C VAL A 481 28.12 -6.72 0.02
N LEU A 482 28.39 -5.44 -0.26
CA LEU A 482 29.73 -4.88 -0.32
C LEU A 482 30.22 -4.44 1.07
N SER A 483 29.36 -3.75 1.80
CA SER A 483 29.65 -3.23 3.14
C SER A 483 28.35 -3.02 3.91
N ALA A 484 28.43 -3.12 5.23
CA ALA A 484 27.35 -2.74 6.14
C ALA A 484 27.96 -2.00 7.35
N SER A 485 27.27 -1.01 7.89
CA SER A 485 27.71 -0.27 9.08
C SER A 485 27.57 -1.10 10.37
N GLY A 486 26.77 -2.17 10.34
CA GLY A 486 26.56 -3.09 11.45
C GLY A 486 26.24 -4.53 11.02
N ALA A 487 25.84 -5.37 11.98
CA ALA A 487 25.40 -6.73 11.71
C ALA A 487 24.04 -6.74 10.99
N TYR A 488 23.76 -7.81 10.24
CA TYR A 488 22.45 -8.12 9.71
C TYR A 488 22.22 -9.63 9.82
N ASP A 489 20.98 -10.04 10.02
CA ASP A 489 20.57 -11.44 10.14
C ASP A 489 20.11 -12.01 8.80
N LEU A 490 19.52 -11.17 7.95
CA LEU A 490 19.02 -11.55 6.64
C LEU A 490 19.23 -10.42 5.62
N VAL A 491 19.60 -10.81 4.41
CA VAL A 491 19.53 -9.97 3.22
C VAL A 491 18.88 -10.80 2.12
N ILE A 492 17.78 -10.31 1.56
CA ILE A 492 17.13 -10.91 0.40
C ILE A 492 16.84 -9.87 -0.65
N HIS A 493 16.68 -10.34 -1.88
CA HIS A 493 16.26 -9.51 -3.00
C HIS A 493 15.33 -10.31 -3.92
N ALA A 494 14.50 -9.60 -4.66
CA ALA A 494 13.69 -10.17 -5.73
C ALA A 494 13.45 -9.12 -6.83
N GLU A 495 13.33 -9.58 -8.06
CA GLU A 495 13.04 -8.75 -9.22
C GLU A 495 11.54 -8.75 -9.50
N GLU A 496 10.98 -7.60 -9.85
CA GLU A 496 9.61 -7.40 -10.31
C GLU A 496 9.63 -6.64 -11.64
N ASP A 497 8.78 -7.02 -12.60
CA ASP A 497 8.48 -6.27 -13.81
C ASP A 497 7.06 -5.68 -13.71
N PHE A 498 6.93 -4.45 -13.21
CA PHE A 498 5.64 -3.82 -12.92
C PHE A 498 5.55 -2.41 -13.51
N ASP A 499 4.40 -2.09 -14.12
CA ASP A 499 4.12 -0.77 -14.69
C ASP A 499 5.20 -0.27 -15.68
N SER A 500 5.68 -1.19 -16.54
CA SER A 500 6.79 -0.97 -17.48
C SER A 500 8.15 -0.65 -16.85
N LYS A 501 8.29 -0.86 -15.54
CA LYS A 501 9.53 -0.70 -14.80
C LYS A 501 10.06 -2.06 -14.38
N LYS A 502 11.38 -2.18 -14.28
CA LYS A 502 11.99 -3.25 -13.52
C LYS A 502 12.30 -2.73 -12.13
N ILE A 503 11.84 -3.42 -11.10
CA ILE A 503 11.98 -3.05 -9.71
C ILE A 503 12.80 -4.13 -9.02
N LEU A 504 13.81 -3.70 -8.27
CA LEU A 504 14.58 -4.55 -7.38
C LEU A 504 14.09 -4.33 -5.95
N HIS A 505 13.38 -5.32 -5.42
CA HIS A 505 12.97 -5.33 -4.02
C HIS A 505 14.16 -5.78 -3.18
N ILE A 506 14.54 -4.98 -2.19
CA ILE A 506 15.61 -5.29 -1.25
C ILE A 506 15.02 -5.32 0.14
N GLU A 507 15.32 -6.37 0.89
CA GLU A 507 14.97 -6.48 2.30
C GLU A 507 16.19 -6.87 3.14
N VAL A 508 16.35 -6.19 4.27
CA VAL A 508 17.42 -6.41 5.25
C VAL A 508 16.80 -6.52 6.63
N ASP A 509 17.06 -7.63 7.32
CA ASP A 509 16.76 -7.75 8.75
C ASP A 509 18.01 -7.43 9.56
N ILE A 510 17.93 -6.45 10.44
CA ILE A 510 19.01 -6.08 11.37
C ILE A 510 18.60 -6.43 12.81
N PRO A 511 19.52 -7.00 13.62
CA PRO A 511 19.22 -7.33 15.02
C PRO A 511 19.08 -6.05 15.83
N ASN A 512 17.94 -5.80 16.49
CA ASN A 512 17.78 -4.59 17.29
C ASN A 512 16.65 -4.62 18.34
N ASP A 513 16.76 -3.70 19.32
CA ASP A 513 15.66 -3.26 20.17
C ASP A 513 14.80 -2.21 19.45
N MET A 514 13.50 -2.47 19.35
CA MET A 514 12.48 -1.66 18.68
C MET A 514 12.49 -0.17 19.10
N TYR A 515 12.95 0.13 20.31
CA TYR A 515 12.86 1.46 20.90
C TYR A 515 14.08 2.37 20.65
N ASP A 516 15.25 1.81 20.35
CA ASP A 516 16.49 2.57 20.23
C ASP A 516 16.60 3.33 18.90
N GLU A 517 17.41 4.40 18.87
CA GLU A 517 17.80 5.07 17.63
C GLU A 517 18.61 4.11 16.74
N ILE A 518 18.34 4.16 15.44
CA ILE A 518 19.01 3.35 14.42
C ILE A 518 19.57 4.29 13.36
N ASP A 519 20.86 4.13 13.09
CA ASP A 519 21.55 4.72 11.96
C ASP A 519 22.33 3.60 11.26
N TYR A 520 21.85 3.17 10.10
CA TYR A 520 22.31 1.96 9.43
C TYR A 520 22.50 2.18 7.94
N ASP A 521 23.70 1.86 7.45
CA ASP A 521 24.05 1.95 6.05
C ASP A 521 24.45 0.57 5.54
N ILE A 522 23.99 0.19 4.36
CA ILE A 522 24.37 -1.05 3.70
C ILE A 522 24.47 -0.84 2.19
N SER A 523 25.58 -1.28 1.63
CA SER A 523 25.88 -1.17 0.20
C SER A 523 25.83 -2.53 -0.45
N PHE A 524 25.22 -2.60 -1.62
CA PHE A 524 25.10 -3.81 -2.43
C PHE A 524 25.79 -3.62 -3.77
N GLN A 525 26.35 -4.69 -4.30
CA GLN A 525 26.71 -4.81 -5.70
C GLN A 525 25.69 -5.71 -6.39
N VAL A 526 25.14 -5.19 -7.48
CA VAL A 526 24.20 -5.89 -8.37
C VAL A 526 24.91 -6.12 -9.69
N ASN A 527 25.10 -7.38 -10.05
CA ASN A 527 25.59 -7.78 -11.37
C ASN A 527 24.40 -7.92 -12.30
N TYR A 528 24.47 -7.42 -13.52
CA TYR A 528 23.35 -7.46 -14.46
C TYR A 528 23.79 -7.71 -15.91
N LEU A 529 22.86 -8.23 -16.74
CA LEU A 529 23.05 -8.31 -18.19
C LEU A 529 22.56 -7.03 -18.86
N ASN A 530 23.47 -6.40 -19.60
CA ASN A 530 23.16 -5.27 -20.48
C ASN A 530 22.91 -5.77 -21.90
N THR A 531 21.71 -5.55 -22.44
CA THR A 531 21.32 -6.01 -23.78
C THR A 531 20.98 -4.86 -24.74
N VAL A 532 21.05 -3.61 -24.28
CA VAL A 532 20.99 -2.45 -25.16
C VAL A 532 22.36 -2.34 -25.85
N GLY A 533 22.42 -2.75 -27.13
CA GLY A 533 23.66 -2.74 -27.91
C GLY A 533 24.37 -1.38 -27.85
N ASN A 534 25.57 -1.41 -27.26
CA ASN A 534 26.55 -0.33 -27.01
C ASN A 534 26.47 0.37 -25.64
N PRO A 535 27.30 -0.07 -24.66
CA PRO A 535 27.77 0.75 -23.54
C PRO A 535 28.74 1.87 -23.96
N VAL A 536 29.18 1.87 -25.23
CA VAL A 536 30.35 2.61 -25.73
C VAL A 536 30.20 4.14 -25.67
N SER A 537 29.00 4.70 -25.41
CA SER A 537 28.84 6.14 -25.16
C SER A 537 28.88 6.57 -23.69
N MET A 538 28.91 5.63 -22.73
CA MET A 538 28.99 5.90 -21.29
C MET A 538 30.41 5.72 -20.71
N ILE A 539 31.35 5.26 -21.54
CA ILE A 539 32.78 5.25 -21.22
C ILE A 539 33.25 6.68 -21.26
N ASN A 540 33.03 7.46 -20.19
CA ASN A 540 33.71 8.72 -19.89
C ASN A 540 33.15 9.50 -18.68
N ASP A 541 32.27 8.90 -17.87
CA ASP A 541 31.81 9.56 -16.65
C ASP A 541 32.97 9.65 -15.63
N ASP A 542 33.31 10.87 -15.22
CA ASP A 542 34.33 11.14 -14.21
C ASP A 542 33.68 11.10 -12.81
N PRO A 543 34.17 10.27 -11.87
CA PRO A 543 33.61 10.18 -10.53
C PRO A 543 33.71 11.49 -9.73
N GLY A 544 34.53 12.46 -10.17
CA GLY A 544 34.63 13.78 -9.57
C GLY A 544 33.49 14.74 -9.93
N LEU A 545 32.56 14.35 -10.82
CA LEU A 545 31.44 15.17 -11.28
C LEU A 545 30.13 14.38 -11.24
N SER A 546 29.25 14.75 -10.31
CA SER A 546 27.91 14.16 -10.16
C SER A 546 26.83 15.15 -10.60
N VAL A 547 25.75 14.66 -11.20
CA VAL A 547 24.67 15.48 -11.75
C VAL A 547 23.33 14.87 -11.33
N PHE A 548 22.45 15.67 -10.72
CA PHE A 548 21.17 15.21 -10.17
C PHE A 548 20.03 16.21 -10.43
N PRO A 549 18.80 15.74 -10.69
CA PRO A 549 18.46 14.36 -11.05
C PRO A 549 19.03 14.01 -12.43
N ASN A 550 19.41 12.75 -12.65
CA ASN A 550 19.84 12.27 -13.97
C ASN A 550 19.36 10.82 -14.17
N PRO A 551 18.36 10.54 -15.02
CA PRO A 551 17.68 11.47 -15.93
C PRO A 551 16.98 12.64 -15.23
N GLY A 552 16.92 13.79 -15.89
CA GLY A 552 16.23 14.99 -15.40
C GLY A 552 15.40 15.64 -16.49
N ASN A 553 14.44 16.49 -16.15
CA ASN A 553 13.57 17.20 -17.09
C ASN A 553 14.22 18.45 -17.73
N GLY A 554 15.55 18.56 -17.64
CA GLY A 554 16.31 19.74 -18.04
C GLY A 554 16.80 20.57 -16.86
N ASP A 555 16.23 20.45 -15.67
CA ASP A 555 16.76 21.10 -14.46
C ASP A 555 17.71 20.16 -13.72
N PHE A 556 19.00 20.53 -13.67
CA PHE A 556 20.06 19.73 -13.07
C PHE A 556 20.80 20.49 -11.97
N ASN A 557 21.41 19.75 -11.06
CA ASN A 557 22.35 20.21 -10.05
C ASN A 557 23.67 19.47 -10.20
N LEU A 558 24.76 20.21 -10.35
CA LEU A 558 26.11 19.67 -10.50
C LEU A 558 26.82 19.70 -9.15
N LEU A 559 27.43 18.59 -8.79
CA LEU A 559 28.25 18.40 -7.60
C LEU A 559 29.66 17.99 -8.04
N PHE A 560 30.67 18.73 -7.61
CA PHE A 560 32.09 18.45 -7.89
C PHE A 560 33.00 19.08 -6.83
N ASP A 561 34.22 18.56 -6.68
CA ASP A 561 35.18 19.09 -5.71
C ASP A 561 35.63 20.51 -6.07
N ALA A 562 35.20 21.46 -5.24
CA ALA A 562 35.43 22.89 -5.42
C ALA A 562 36.84 23.35 -5.03
N GLU A 563 37.63 22.57 -4.27
CA GLU A 563 38.94 23.02 -3.78
C GLU A 563 39.97 23.18 -4.90
N ASN A 564 39.77 22.49 -6.03
CA ASN A 564 40.71 22.45 -7.15
C ASN A 564 40.16 23.08 -8.45
N VAL A 565 38.95 23.66 -8.42
CA VAL A 565 38.19 24.15 -9.57
C VAL A 565 37.72 25.60 -9.31
N ASN A 566 38.53 26.58 -9.71
CA ASN A 566 38.23 28.01 -9.52
C ASN A 566 37.53 28.62 -10.74
N ASP A 567 38.22 28.63 -11.88
CA ASP A 567 37.68 29.08 -13.16
C ASP A 567 37.49 27.85 -14.06
N PHE A 568 36.28 27.67 -14.58
CA PHE A 568 35.94 26.51 -15.41
C PHE A 568 34.90 26.85 -16.47
N THR A 569 34.91 26.08 -17.55
CA THR A 569 33.90 26.13 -18.61
C THR A 569 33.00 24.91 -18.49
N LEU A 570 31.69 25.12 -18.39
CA LEU A 570 30.69 24.08 -18.60
C LEU A 570 30.32 24.02 -20.06
N ARG A 571 30.23 22.81 -20.61
CA ARG A 571 29.84 22.57 -21.99
C ARG A 571 28.92 21.36 -22.08
N VAL A 572 27.80 21.50 -22.77
CA VAL A 572 26.91 20.37 -23.08
C VAL A 572 27.01 20.08 -24.57
N VAL A 573 27.34 18.85 -24.91
CA VAL A 573 27.54 18.36 -26.28
C VAL A 573 26.53 17.25 -26.58
N ASN A 574 25.89 17.29 -27.75
CA ASN A 574 25.02 16.20 -28.16
C ASN A 574 25.82 15.00 -28.70
N THR A 575 25.13 13.90 -29.03
CA THR A 575 25.73 12.68 -29.60
C THR A 575 26.45 12.89 -30.94
N LEU A 576 26.20 13.99 -31.65
CA LEU A 576 26.89 14.38 -32.87
C LEU A 576 28.14 15.25 -32.62
N GLY A 577 28.50 15.50 -31.36
CA GLY A 577 29.62 16.36 -30.96
C GLY A 577 29.34 17.87 -31.10
N GLN A 578 28.09 18.28 -31.33
CA GLN A 578 27.69 19.68 -31.43
C GLN A 578 27.46 20.27 -30.04
N VAL A 579 28.02 21.45 -29.79
CA VAL A 579 27.80 22.20 -28.55
C VAL A 579 26.38 22.75 -28.54
N LYS A 580 25.63 22.44 -27.48
CA LYS A 580 24.28 22.94 -27.26
C LYS A 580 24.22 23.96 -26.12
N TYR A 581 25.13 23.84 -25.16
CA TYR A 581 25.29 24.79 -24.06
C TYR A 581 26.78 25.04 -23.83
N SER A 582 27.15 26.28 -23.49
CA SER A 582 28.49 26.60 -23.04
C SER A 582 28.45 27.83 -22.13
N GLU A 583 29.08 27.75 -20.97
CA GLU A 583 29.15 28.84 -20.00
C GLU A 583 30.52 28.86 -19.32
N ASP A 584 31.15 30.04 -19.25
CA ASP A 584 32.36 30.26 -18.47
C ASP A 584 31.98 30.75 -17.06
N VAL A 585 32.36 29.98 -16.05
CA VAL A 585 32.04 30.23 -14.65
C VAL A 585 33.30 30.63 -13.90
N LYS A 586 33.26 31.81 -13.26
CA LYS A 586 34.33 32.31 -12.38
C LYS A 586 33.89 32.21 -10.93
N LYS A 587 34.56 31.37 -10.13
CA LYS A 587 34.14 31.10 -8.76
C LYS A 587 34.83 32.02 -7.75
N ALA A 588 34.04 32.76 -6.99
CA ALA A 588 34.48 33.43 -5.76
C ALA A 588 34.09 32.53 -4.58
N ASN A 589 35.02 31.66 -4.15
CA ASN A 589 35.00 30.86 -2.91
C ASN A 589 33.64 30.33 -2.40
N LYS A 590 33.48 29.00 -2.55
CA LYS A 590 32.46 28.08 -1.99
C LYS A 590 31.05 28.09 -2.62
N SER A 591 30.80 27.04 -3.41
CA SER A 591 29.52 26.33 -3.43
C SER A 591 29.75 24.89 -3.88
N VAL A 592 29.10 23.93 -3.21
CA VAL A 592 29.19 22.48 -3.44
C VAL A 592 28.13 22.02 -4.47
N VAL A 593 27.16 22.87 -4.80
CA VAL A 593 26.11 22.58 -5.78
C VAL A 593 25.93 23.75 -6.73
N LEU A 594 25.93 23.48 -8.04
CA LEU A 594 25.68 24.47 -9.10
C LEU A 594 24.45 24.07 -9.92
N PRO A 595 23.38 24.88 -9.95
CA PRO A 595 22.23 24.59 -10.79
C PRO A 595 22.55 24.80 -12.27
N LEU A 596 21.95 23.99 -13.13
CA LEU A 596 22.07 24.03 -14.59
C LEU A 596 20.71 23.75 -15.22
N ASN A 597 20.15 24.76 -15.89
CA ASN A 597 18.90 24.62 -16.63
C ASN A 597 19.19 24.40 -18.12
N LEU A 598 18.69 23.28 -18.63
CA LEU A 598 18.76 22.79 -20.00
C LEU A 598 17.36 22.41 -20.51
N SER A 599 16.30 22.95 -19.89
CA SER A 599 14.90 22.66 -20.23
C SER A 599 14.54 22.97 -21.69
N GLU A 600 15.30 23.85 -22.35
CA GLU A 600 15.13 24.18 -23.77
C GLU A 600 15.78 23.16 -24.72
N LEU A 601 16.59 22.21 -24.22
CA LEU A 601 17.19 21.18 -25.05
C LEU A 601 16.16 20.12 -25.44
N ALA A 602 16.28 19.64 -26.68
CA ALA A 602 15.48 18.51 -27.13
C ALA A 602 15.76 17.28 -26.27
N LYS A 603 14.77 16.42 -26.10
CA LYS A 603 14.90 15.17 -25.36
C LYS A 603 16.03 14.32 -25.93
N GLY A 604 16.81 13.70 -25.05
CA GLY A 604 17.89 12.81 -25.45
C GLY A 604 19.11 12.84 -24.54
N VAL A 605 20.15 12.13 -24.98
CA VAL A 605 21.42 11.97 -24.28
C VAL A 605 22.39 13.07 -24.69
N TYR A 606 23.02 13.68 -23.69
CA TYR A 606 24.07 14.67 -23.86
C TYR A 606 25.29 14.32 -23.01
N GLN A 607 26.43 14.90 -23.39
CA GLN A 607 27.64 14.89 -22.58
C GLN A 607 27.83 16.27 -21.95
N LEU A 608 27.82 16.32 -20.62
CA LEU A 608 28.25 17.47 -19.84
C LEU A 608 29.77 17.40 -19.66
N GLN A 609 30.46 18.49 -19.93
CA GLN A 609 31.90 18.63 -19.75
C GLN A 609 32.18 19.81 -18.83
N LEU A 610 32.99 19.59 -17.81
CA LEU A 610 33.54 20.62 -16.93
C LEU A 610 35.04 20.72 -17.22
N ILE A 611 35.44 21.83 -17.84
CA ILE A 611 36.80 22.08 -18.33
C ILE A 611 37.48 23.10 -17.42
N TYR A 612 38.59 22.73 -16.80
CA TYR A 612 39.32 23.60 -15.85
C TYR A 612 40.80 23.22 -15.83
N ASN A 613 41.72 24.19 -15.70
CA ASN A 613 43.17 23.94 -15.59
C ASN A 613 43.71 22.90 -16.62
N ASP A 614 43.30 23.00 -17.89
CA ASP A 614 43.61 22.06 -18.98
C ASP A 614 43.15 20.60 -18.76
N LYS A 615 42.28 20.35 -17.78
CA LYS A 615 41.59 19.09 -17.52
C LYS A 615 40.14 19.16 -17.96
N THR A 616 39.54 17.99 -18.19
CA THR A 616 38.12 17.86 -18.50
C THR A 616 37.53 16.71 -17.70
N MET A 617 36.59 17.04 -16.81
CA MET A 617 35.66 16.06 -16.24
C MET A 617 34.42 16.00 -17.12
N GLN A 618 33.80 14.83 -17.20
CA GLN A 618 32.67 14.60 -18.09
C GLN A 618 31.62 13.75 -17.41
N LYS A 619 30.36 13.99 -17.73
CA LYS A 619 29.23 13.25 -17.19
C LYS A 619 28.14 13.16 -18.24
N THR A 620 27.67 11.95 -18.49
CA THR A 620 26.52 11.71 -19.37
C THR A 620 25.25 12.19 -18.67
N ILE A 621 24.45 13.03 -19.32
CA ILE A 621 23.17 13.53 -18.80
C ILE A 621 22.03 13.20 -19.76
N ILE A 622 20.85 12.90 -19.21
CA ILE A 622 19.65 12.55 -19.97
C ILE A 622 18.57 13.61 -19.69
N VAL A 623 18.11 14.28 -20.76
CA VAL A 623 16.99 15.24 -20.70
C VAL A 623 15.69 14.52 -21.09
N GLY A 624 14.80 14.32 -20.11
CA GLY A 624 13.52 13.60 -20.18
C GLY A 624 12.28 14.50 -20.28
N GLU A 625 11.08 13.93 -20.07
CA GLU A 625 9.80 14.69 -20.04
C GLU A 625 9.59 15.40 -18.68
N HIS A 626 8.79 16.48 -18.71
CA HIS A 626 8.31 17.19 -17.52
C HIS A 626 7.14 16.45 -16.87
#